data_AF-A0A5C6DKZ4-F1
#
_entry.id   AF-A0A5C6DKZ4-F1
#
_cell.length_a   1.000
_cell.length_b   1.000
_cell.length_c   1.000
_cell.angle_alpha   90.00
_cell.angle_beta   90.00
_cell.angle_gamma   90.00
#
_symmetry.space_group_name_H-M   'P 1'
#
loop_
_entity.id
_entity.type
_entity.pdbx_description
1 polymer ?
#
loop_
_entity_poly.entity_id
_entity_poly.type
_entity_poly.pdbx_seq_one_letter_code
_entity_poly.pdbx_strand_id
1 'polypeptide(L)'
;MKTIASELTNHEDGFLKDKKYLIMDRDSMFSKAFRDFLRGRRREASSATTAQPEFECLYKLILFGETAARQAVRGFLVHYHTERNHLGLGNELIVAMNRPPDIDSG
;
A
#
# COMPACT_ATOMS: atom_id res chain seq x y z
N MET A 1 -2.16 14.19 10.20
CA MET A 1 -2.70 13.87 8.86
C MET A 1 -2.40 14.91 7.79
N LYS A 2 -2.45 16.23 8.04
CA LYS A 2 -2.17 17.24 6.99
C LYS A 2 -0.74 17.17 6.43
N THR A 3 0.28 16.98 7.28
CA THR A 3 1.68 16.81 6.84
C THR A 3 1.86 15.58 5.95
N ILE A 4 1.32 14.43 6.38
CA ILE A 4 1.33 13.18 5.59
C ILE A 4 0.64 13.38 4.24
N ALA A 5 -0.50 14.08 4.20
CA ALA A 5 -1.19 14.36 2.94
C ALA A 5 -0.34 15.21 2.00
N SER A 6 0.41 16.19 2.54
CA SER A 6 1.34 17.00 1.76
C SER A 6 2.51 16.17 1.21
N GLU A 7 3.14 15.32 2.03
CA GLU A 7 4.22 14.42 1.59
C GLU A 7 3.74 13.44 0.52
N LEU A 8 2.59 12.80 0.74
CA LEU A 8 1.98 11.88 -0.22
C LEU A 8 1.66 12.54 -1.56
N THR A 9 1.33 13.84 -1.55
CA THR A 9 0.93 14.59 -2.75
C THR A 9 1.97 15.61 -3.21
N ASN A 10 3.21 15.51 -2.73
CA ASN A 10 4.27 16.35 -3.23
C ASN A 10 4.45 16.12 -4.75
N HIS A 11 4.56 17.22 -5.50
CA HIS A 11 4.71 17.20 -6.95
C HIS A 11 6.10 16.77 -7.41
N GLU A 12 7.12 16.95 -6.58
CA GLU A 12 8.51 16.56 -6.89
C GLU A 12 8.71 15.05 -6.71
N ASP A 13 8.45 14.53 -5.51
CA ASP A 13 8.80 13.17 -5.09
C ASP A 13 7.67 12.45 -4.32
N GLY A 14 6.47 13.02 -4.29
CA GLY A 14 5.38 12.47 -3.49
C GLY A 14 4.99 11.07 -3.97
N PHE A 15 4.76 10.16 -3.03
CA PHE A 15 4.44 8.75 -3.31
C PHE A 15 3.31 8.58 -4.34
N LEU A 16 2.31 9.47 -4.30
CA LEU A 16 1.17 9.36 -5.17
C LEU A 16 1.42 9.99 -6.56
N LYS A 17 2.54 10.67 -6.82
CA LYS A 17 2.84 11.31 -8.13
C LYS A 17 2.51 10.37 -9.31
N ASP A 18 1.87 10.93 -10.32
CA ASP A 18 1.35 10.22 -11.52
C ASP A 18 0.27 9.13 -11.31
N LYS A 19 -0.17 8.85 -10.07
CA LYS A 19 -1.31 7.93 -9.83
C LYS A 19 -2.65 8.63 -10.09
N LYS A 20 -3.53 8.03 -10.89
CA LYS A 20 -4.84 8.61 -11.24
C LYS A 20 -5.95 8.29 -10.23
N TYR A 21 -5.86 7.13 -9.60
CA TYR A 21 -6.85 6.60 -8.68
C TYR A 21 -6.22 6.29 -7.33
N LEU A 22 -6.98 6.52 -6.26
CA LEU A 22 -6.63 6.14 -4.91
C LEU A 22 -7.78 5.31 -4.34
N ILE A 23 -7.45 4.09 -3.90
CA ILE A 23 -8.36 3.24 -3.14
C ILE A 23 -7.94 3.39 -1.68
N MET A 24 -8.92 3.65 -0.82
CA MET A 24 -8.71 3.87 0.60
C MET A 24 -9.83 3.18 1.36
N ASP A 25 -9.53 2.65 2.54
CA ASP A 25 -10.57 2.06 3.38
C ASP A 25 -11.45 3.17 4.02
N ARG A 26 -12.48 2.74 4.75
CA ARG A 26 -13.40 3.66 5.45
C ARG A 26 -12.95 3.99 6.87
N ASP A 27 -11.70 3.75 7.23
CA ASP A 27 -11.20 4.00 8.58
C ASP A 27 -11.38 5.47 8.96
N SER A 28 -11.71 5.69 10.23
CA SER A 28 -11.87 7.00 10.85
C SER A 28 -10.58 7.83 10.85
N MET A 29 -9.41 7.17 10.82
CA MET A 29 -8.10 7.78 10.70
C MET A 29 -8.02 8.62 9.41
N PHE A 30 -8.64 8.16 8.32
CA PHE A 30 -8.86 8.92 7.10
C PHE A 30 -10.00 9.92 7.25
N SER A 31 -9.78 10.94 8.09
CA SER A 31 -10.79 11.94 8.41
C SER A 31 -11.34 12.64 7.17
N LYS A 32 -12.53 13.25 7.30
CA LYS A 32 -13.15 14.04 6.23
C LYS A 32 -12.20 15.10 5.67
N ALA A 33 -11.47 15.81 6.55
CA ALA A 33 -10.51 16.82 6.14
C ALA A 33 -9.33 16.25 5.33
N PHE A 34 -8.89 15.03 5.62
CA PHE A 34 -7.86 14.34 4.85
C PHE A 34 -8.37 13.94 3.46
N ARG A 35 -9.57 13.38 3.38
CA ARG A 35 -10.23 13.05 2.10
C ARG A 35 -10.50 14.31 1.25
N ASP A 36 -10.95 15.39 1.87
CA ASP A 36 -11.16 16.69 1.19
C ASP A 36 -9.85 17.24 0.60
N PHE A 37 -8.73 17.11 1.33
CA PHE A 37 -7.41 17.51 0.83
C PHE A 37 -6.97 16.70 -0.40
N LEU A 38 -7.30 15.40 -0.45
CA LEU A 38 -6.93 14.53 -1.56
C LEU A 38 -7.85 14.68 -2.78
N ARG A 39 -9.15 14.96 -2.57
CA ARG A 39 -10.13 15.20 -3.66
C ARG A 39 -9.73 16.34 -4.59
N GLY A 40 -9.08 17.38 -4.08
CA GLY A 40 -8.60 18.50 -4.90
C GLY A 40 -7.51 18.11 -5.91
N ARG A 41 -6.88 16.93 -5.73
CA ARG A 41 -5.74 16.47 -6.53
C ARG A 41 -5.98 15.12 -7.21
N ARG A 42 -7.00 14.34 -6.81
CA ARG A 42 -7.19 12.94 -7.26
C ARG A 42 -8.65 12.52 -7.30
N ARG A 43 -8.94 11.54 -8.16
CA ARG A 43 -10.21 10.81 -8.15
C ARG A 43 -10.13 9.66 -7.14
N GLU A 44 -10.88 9.76 -6.06
CA GLU A 44 -11.06 8.66 -5.10
C GLU A 44 -11.96 7.60 -5.75
N ALA A 45 -11.47 6.37 -5.87
CA ALA A 45 -12.30 5.23 -6.23
C ALA A 45 -12.93 4.69 -4.94
N SER A 46 -14.26 4.66 -4.88
CA SER A 46 -15.00 4.27 -3.68
C SER A 46 -14.70 2.83 -3.25
N SER A 47 -14.39 2.69 -1.96
CA SER A 47 -14.35 1.48 -1.11
C SER A 47 -14.29 0.14 -1.86
N ALA A 48 -13.13 -0.52 -1.79
CA ALA A 48 -13.05 -1.96 -2.04
C ALA A 48 -14.19 -2.66 -1.28
N THR A 49 -14.97 -3.48 -1.99
CA THR A 49 -15.90 -4.42 -1.38
C THR A 49 -15.11 -5.27 -0.40
N THR A 50 -15.62 -5.40 0.84
CA THR A 50 -15.03 -6.23 1.89
C THR A 50 -15.01 -7.69 1.45
N ALA A 51 -13.96 -8.08 0.73
CA ALA A 51 -13.54 -9.46 0.68
C ALA A 51 -13.27 -9.87 2.13
N GLN A 52 -13.74 -11.06 2.52
CA GLN A 52 -13.41 -11.66 3.81
C GLN A 52 -11.88 -11.56 4.01
N PRO A 53 -11.39 -11.15 5.19
CA PRO A 53 -9.96 -11.07 5.42
C PRO A 53 -9.39 -12.49 5.38
N GLU A 54 -8.77 -12.86 4.26
CA GLU A 54 -7.90 -14.03 4.22
C GLU A 54 -6.76 -13.75 5.21
N PHE A 55 -6.65 -14.59 6.25
CA PHE A 55 -5.59 -14.44 7.23
C PHE A 55 -4.23 -14.78 6.58
N GLU A 56 -3.41 -13.76 6.36
CA GLU A 56 -2.09 -13.86 5.71
C GLU A 56 -1.00 -14.44 6.61
N CYS A 57 0.02 -15.10 6.06
CA CYS A 57 1.00 -15.89 6.82
C CYS A 57 1.70 -15.17 8.01
N LEU A 58 1.76 -13.83 8.00
CA LEU A 58 2.32 -13.02 9.09
C LEU A 58 1.60 -13.22 10.44
N TYR A 59 0.30 -13.57 10.47
CA TYR A 59 -0.41 -13.80 11.74
C TYR A 59 0.14 -15.01 12.52
N LYS A 60 0.89 -15.90 11.85
CA LYS A 60 1.49 -17.10 12.45
C LYS A 60 2.81 -16.82 13.17
N LEU A 61 3.35 -15.60 13.06
CA LEU A 61 4.65 -15.24 13.63
C LEU A 61 4.49 -14.49 14.95
N ILE A 62 5.29 -14.88 15.95
CA ILE A 62 5.53 -14.08 17.15
C ILE A 62 6.88 -13.38 16.96
N LEU A 63 6.85 -12.06 16.81
CA LEU A 63 8.03 -11.25 16.46
C LEU A 63 8.50 -10.45 17.67
N PHE A 64 9.82 -10.47 17.91
CA PHE A 64 10.43 -9.75 19.02
C PHE A 64 11.26 -8.57 18.49
N GLY A 65 10.78 -7.36 18.78
CA GLY A 65 11.45 -6.12 18.41
C GLY A 65 11.17 -5.65 16.98
N GLU A 66 11.49 -4.38 16.73
CA GLU A 66 11.23 -3.70 15.46
C GLU A 66 11.98 -4.33 14.28
N THR A 67 13.24 -4.74 14.49
CA THR A 67 14.07 -5.34 13.43
C THR A 67 13.44 -6.61 12.88
N ALA A 68 12.97 -7.50 13.77
CA ALA A 68 12.29 -8.74 13.36
C ALA A 68 10.99 -8.43 12.61
N ALA A 69 10.21 -7.46 13.09
CA ALA A 69 8.99 -7.00 12.41
C ALA A 69 9.29 -6.45 11.01
N ARG A 70 10.30 -5.59 10.88
CA ARG A 70 10.71 -4.99 9.61
C ARG A 70 11.20 -6.04 8.61
N GLN A 71 11.97 -7.02 9.06
CA GLN A 71 12.46 -8.11 8.22
C GLN A 71 11.31 -9.01 7.74
N ALA A 72 10.40 -9.41 8.65
CA ALA A 72 9.25 -10.22 8.30
C ALA A 72 8.34 -9.52 7.27
N VAL A 73 8.04 -8.25 7.47
CA VAL A 73 7.24 -7.44 6.53
C VAL A 73 7.95 -7.29 5.18
N ARG A 74 9.28 -7.04 5.16
CA ARG A 74 10.05 -6.95 3.91
C ARG A 74 9.98 -8.25 3.11
N GLY A 75 10.23 -9.39 3.76
CA GLY A 75 10.14 -10.71 3.11
C GLY A 75 8.74 -10.99 2.57
N PHE A 76 7.71 -10.68 3.38
CA PHE A 76 6.32 -10.81 2.94
C PHE A 76 6.01 -9.95 1.71
N LEU A 77 6.44 -8.69 1.68
CA LEU A 77 6.19 -7.78 0.55
C LEU A 77 6.85 -8.26 -0.75
N VAL A 78 8.04 -8.84 -0.68
CA VAL A 78 8.71 -9.42 -1.86
C VAL A 78 7.86 -10.55 -2.43
N HIS A 79 7.48 -11.52 -1.59
CA HIS A 79 6.62 -12.63 -1.99
C HIS A 79 5.27 -12.14 -2.54
N TYR A 80 4.62 -11.20 -1.83
CA TYR A 80 3.33 -10.65 -2.19
C TYR A 80 3.34 -9.99 -3.58
N HIS A 81 4.40 -9.25 -3.91
CA HIS A 81 4.48 -8.54 -5.19
C HIS A 81 4.93 -9.40 -6.37
N THR A 82 5.80 -10.39 -6.13
CA THR A 82 6.54 -11.10 -7.21
C THR A 82 6.09 -12.54 -7.42
N GLU A 83 5.42 -13.15 -6.45
CA GLU A 83 5.07 -14.59 -6.51
C GLU A 83 3.56 -14.85 -6.43
N ARG A 84 2.80 -13.94 -5.82
CA ARG A 84 1.34 -14.11 -5.66
C ARG A 84 0.57 -13.42 -6.78
N ASN A 85 -0.32 -14.18 -7.42
CA ASN A 85 -1.30 -13.63 -8.35
C ASN A 85 -2.42 -12.91 -7.61
N HIS A 86 -2.85 -11.78 -8.15
CA HIS A 86 -3.85 -10.91 -7.52
C HIS A 86 -5.17 -10.95 -8.29
N LEU A 87 -6.23 -11.43 -7.64
CA LEU A 87 -7.57 -11.46 -8.24
C LEU A 87 -8.04 -10.08 -8.73
N GLY A 88 -7.71 -9.03 -7.98
CA GLY A 88 -8.01 -7.63 -8.36
C GLY A 88 -7.25 -7.15 -9.60
N LEU A 89 -6.26 -7.90 -10.07
CA LEU A 89 -5.46 -7.63 -11.27
C LEU A 89 -5.64 -8.71 -12.34
N GLY A 90 -6.76 -9.45 -12.34
CA GLY A 90 -6.97 -10.50 -13.34
C GLY A 90 -6.07 -11.73 -13.15
N ASN A 91 -5.65 -12.00 -11.90
CA ASN A 91 -4.74 -13.10 -11.54
C ASN A 91 -3.31 -12.92 -12.08
N GLU A 92 -2.88 -11.67 -12.21
CA GLU A 92 -1.50 -11.29 -12.59
C GLU A 92 -0.66 -10.90 -11.36
N LEU A 93 0.66 -10.89 -11.53
CA LEU A 93 1.61 -10.38 -10.53
C LEU A 93 1.60 -8.85 -10.51
N ILE A 94 1.86 -8.25 -9.33
CA ILE A 94 1.99 -6.79 -9.21
C ILE A 94 3.28 -6.30 -9.86
N VAL A 95 4.38 -7.02 -9.65
CA VAL A 95 5.68 -6.74 -10.28
C VAL A 95 6.05 -7.93 -11.16
N ALA A 96 6.07 -7.73 -12.47
CA ALA A 96 6.64 -8.71 -13.39
C ALA A 96 8.15 -8.84 -13.11
N MET A 97 8.67 -10.08 -13.09
CA MET A 97 10.07 -10.44 -12.81
C MET A 97 11.12 -9.79 -13.74
N ASN A 98 10.73 -8.92 -14.66
CA ASN A 98 11.62 -8.15 -15.54
C ASN A 98 12.27 -6.94 -14.86
N ARG A 99 11.89 -6.58 -13.62
CA ARG A 99 12.56 -5.54 -12.84
C ARG A 99 12.73 -6.01 -11.39
N PRO A 100 13.97 -6.14 -10.88
CA PRO A 100 14.17 -6.46 -9.47
C PRO A 100 13.54 -5.34 -8.61
N PRO A 101 12.89 -5.66 -7.49
CA PRO A 101 12.40 -4.66 -6.56
C PRO A 101 13.59 -3.81 -6.07
N ASP A 102 13.45 -2.49 -6.08
CA ASP A 102 14.44 -1.58 -5.46
C ASP A 102 14.49 -1.90 -3.96
N ILE A 103 15.53 -2.61 -3.54
CA ILE A 103 15.76 -3.04 -2.15
C ILE A 103 16.89 -2.19 -1.53
N ASP A 104 17.23 -1.04 -2.12
CA ASP A 104 18.20 -0.11 -1.53
C ASP A 104 17.51 1.09 -0.88
N SER A 105 17.39 1.01 0.44
CA SER A 105 17.40 2.15 1.34
C SER A 105 18.07 1.68 2.62
N GLY A 106 19.39 1.89 2.66
CA GLY A 106 20.24 1.71 3.84
C GLY A 106 19.90 2.69 4.96
#